data_AF-A7B8U0-F1
#
_entry.id   AF-A7B8U0-F1
#
_cell.length_a   1.000
_cell.length_b   1.000
_cell.length_c   1.000
_cell.angle_alpha   90.00
_cell.angle_beta   90.00
_cell.angle_gamma   90.00
#
_symmetry.space_group_name_H-M   'P 1'
#
loop_
_entity.id
_entity.type
_entity.pdbx_description
1 polymer ?
#
loop_
_entity_poly.entity_id
_entity_poly.type
_entity_poly.pdbx_seq_one_letter_code
_entity_poly.pdbx_strand_id
1 'polypeptide(L)'
;MPPTPSTRPAECYTPAHACSRHANNTRSSTCSPAITTSPSKSPGAPTRTSPGAYRDPNKIRGKALMQAEIACLSDAGVPSSLTEIVTLGRTLKLRAGDILAYFDHPHTSNGPTEAINGRLEHLRGSALGFRNLTHYITRALLETGGFRPQLHPQL
;
A
#
# COMPACT_ATOMS: atom_id res chain seq x y z
N MET A 1 -17.64 29.89 44.09
CA MET A 1 -16.57 29.03 43.52
C MET A 1 -17.15 27.66 43.23
N PRO A 2 -17.23 27.22 41.97
CA PRO A 2 -17.45 25.82 41.64
C PRO A 2 -16.11 25.07 41.59
N PRO A 3 -16.06 23.76 41.89
CA PRO A 3 -14.84 22.97 41.75
C PRO A 3 -14.55 22.67 40.27
N THR A 4 -13.26 22.73 39.94
CA THR A 4 -12.64 22.41 38.64
C THR A 4 -12.82 20.93 38.28
N PRO A 5 -13.17 20.58 37.02
CA PRO A 5 -13.16 19.19 36.58
C PRO A 5 -11.73 18.69 36.36
N SER A 6 -11.42 17.58 37.03
CA SER A 6 -10.17 16.83 36.96
C SER A 6 -9.84 16.40 35.52
N THR A 7 -8.72 16.86 34.99
CA THR A 7 -8.19 16.44 33.68
C THR A 7 -7.52 15.08 33.83
N ARG A 8 -8.14 14.03 33.27
CA ARG A 8 -7.47 12.74 33.04
C ARG A 8 -6.40 12.92 31.95
N PRO A 9 -5.15 12.45 32.15
CA PRO A 9 -4.17 12.45 31.07
C PRO A 9 -4.56 11.42 30.00
N ALA A 10 -4.44 11.83 28.74
CA ALA A 10 -4.59 10.96 27.58
C ALA A 10 -3.50 9.87 27.62
N GLU A 11 -3.91 8.62 27.69
CA GLU A 11 -3.00 7.49 27.53
C GLU A 11 -2.42 7.51 26.11
N CYS A 12 -1.11 7.76 26.02
CA CYS A 12 -0.34 7.62 24.80
C CYS A 12 -0.40 6.16 24.35
N TYR A 13 -1.11 5.89 23.25
CA TYR A 13 -1.20 4.57 22.66
C TYR A 13 0.10 4.27 21.89
N THR A 14 1.12 3.73 22.58
CA THR A 14 2.25 3.07 21.91
C THR A 14 1.79 1.69 21.42
N PRO A 15 1.70 1.42 20.11
CA PRO A 15 1.43 0.07 19.65
C PRO A 15 2.69 -0.76 19.87
N ALA A 16 2.59 -1.76 20.74
CA ALA A 16 3.64 -2.73 20.99
C ALA A 16 4.08 -3.37 19.65
N HIS A 17 5.38 -3.34 19.40
CA HIS A 17 6.03 -4.07 18.30
C HIS A 17 5.71 -5.55 18.42
N ALA A 18 4.88 -6.06 17.51
CA ALA A 18 4.62 -7.49 17.37
C ALA A 18 4.92 -7.95 15.94
N CYS A 19 6.18 -7.80 15.48
CA CYS A 19 6.69 -8.77 14.51
C CYS A 19 7.12 -9.99 15.31
N SER A 20 6.29 -11.03 15.24
CA SER A 20 6.52 -12.30 15.92
C SER A 20 7.81 -12.95 15.40
N ARG A 21 8.83 -13.12 16.27
CA ARG A 21 10.02 -13.92 15.96
C ARG A 21 9.66 -15.39 16.12
N HIS A 22 9.50 -16.11 15.01
CA HIS A 22 9.57 -17.57 15.04
C HIS A 22 10.96 -18.00 14.57
N ALA A 23 11.85 -18.23 15.54
CA ALA A 23 13.18 -18.76 15.31
C ALA A 23 13.10 -20.30 15.30
N ASN A 24 13.30 -20.93 14.14
CA ASN A 24 13.48 -22.38 14.05
C ASN A 24 14.95 -22.69 13.81
N ASN A 25 15.62 -23.19 14.84
CA ASN A 25 16.90 -23.85 14.74
C ASN A 25 16.89 -25.02 15.73
N THR A 26 16.82 -26.25 15.26
CA THR A 26 17.46 -27.41 15.93
C THR A 26 17.71 -28.51 14.91
N ARG A 27 18.97 -28.95 14.90
CA ARG A 27 19.55 -30.03 14.12
C ARG A 27 18.87 -31.38 14.36
N SER A 28 18.96 -32.23 13.34
CA SER A 28 18.58 -33.63 13.26
C SER A 28 18.93 -34.47 14.50
N SER A 29 17.96 -35.26 14.96
CA SER A 29 18.22 -36.54 15.63
C SER A 29 17.05 -37.50 15.36
N THR A 30 17.39 -38.63 14.77
CA THR A 30 16.53 -39.75 14.35
C THR A 30 15.93 -40.50 15.53
N CYS A 31 14.62 -40.79 15.48
CA CYS A 31 13.98 -42.09 15.75
C CYS A 31 12.44 -41.95 15.72
N SER A 32 11.79 -42.73 14.85
CA SER A 32 10.33 -42.99 14.79
C SER A 32 10.14 -44.52 14.89
N PRO A 33 8.92 -45.10 15.06
CA PRO A 33 7.58 -44.48 15.18
C PRO A 33 6.73 -45.03 16.36
N ALA A 34 5.69 -44.29 16.75
CA ALA A 34 4.48 -44.89 17.35
C ALA A 34 3.27 -44.10 16.86
N ILE A 35 2.42 -44.77 16.09
CA ILE A 35 1.16 -44.25 15.56
C ILE A 35 0.13 -44.32 16.70
N THR A 36 -0.39 -43.17 17.12
CA THR A 36 -1.68 -43.08 17.81
C THR A 36 -2.37 -41.81 17.33
N THR A 37 -3.29 -42.02 16.40
CA THR A 37 -4.12 -40.98 15.79
C THR A 37 -5.13 -40.50 16.83
N SER A 38 -4.92 -39.29 17.35
CA SER A 38 -5.95 -38.51 18.04
C SER A 38 -6.07 -37.17 17.29
N PRO A 39 -7.26 -36.78 16.80
CA PRO A 39 -7.41 -35.52 16.09
C PRO A 39 -7.43 -34.39 17.13
N SER A 40 -6.25 -33.90 17.51
CA SER A 40 -6.13 -32.60 18.18
C SER A 40 -6.49 -31.54 17.14
N LYS A 41 -7.74 -31.09 17.18
CA LYS A 41 -8.23 -29.93 16.44
C LYS A 41 -7.56 -28.70 17.05
N SER A 42 -6.34 -28.43 16.58
CA SER A 42 -5.66 -27.17 16.84
C SER A 42 -6.62 -26.05 16.47
N PRO A 43 -7.02 -25.15 17.39
CA PRO A 43 -7.82 -24.01 17.03
C PRO A 43 -7.04 -23.26 15.96
N GLY A 44 -7.57 -23.26 14.74
CA GLY A 44 -6.94 -22.57 13.62
C GLY A 44 -6.57 -21.17 14.10
N ALA A 45 -5.29 -20.82 13.94
CA ALA A 45 -4.83 -19.47 14.18
C ALA A 45 -5.85 -18.55 13.50
N PRO A 46 -6.38 -17.53 14.19
CA PRO A 46 -7.25 -16.59 13.54
C PRO A 46 -6.41 -16.00 12.42
N THR A 47 -6.69 -16.40 11.18
CA THR A 47 -6.32 -15.64 10.00
C THR A 47 -7.14 -14.36 10.13
N ARG A 48 -6.72 -13.47 11.04
CA ARG A 48 -7.10 -12.07 11.04
C ARG A 48 -6.56 -11.60 9.72
N THR A 49 -7.40 -11.69 8.69
CA THR A 49 -7.29 -10.90 7.48
C THR A 49 -7.04 -9.49 7.97
N SER A 50 -5.79 -9.05 7.87
CA SER A 50 -5.38 -7.72 8.29
C SER A 50 -6.37 -6.74 7.65
N PRO A 51 -7.13 -5.95 8.44
CA PRO A 51 -7.94 -4.89 7.87
C PRO A 51 -6.99 -4.06 7.01
N GLY A 52 -7.23 -4.02 5.69
CA GLY A 52 -6.32 -3.34 4.77
C GLY A 52 -6.17 -1.90 5.23
N ALA A 53 -4.93 -1.49 5.54
CA ALA A 53 -4.65 -0.21 6.21
C ALA A 53 -5.36 0.98 5.53
N TYR A 54 -5.35 1.01 4.20
CA TYR A 54 -6.02 2.03 3.39
C TYR A 54 -7.54 2.08 3.53
N ARG A 55 -8.18 0.93 3.75
CA ARG A 55 -9.64 0.77 3.91
C ARG A 55 -10.11 0.94 5.36
N ASP A 56 -9.19 1.15 6.30
CA ASP A 56 -9.57 1.39 7.69
C ASP A 56 -10.38 2.70 7.80
N PRO A 57 -11.58 2.67 8.40
CA PRO A 57 -12.37 3.88 8.61
C PRO A 57 -11.66 4.87 9.54
N ASN A 58 -10.81 4.39 10.44
CA ASN A 58 -9.98 5.21 11.29
C ASN A 58 -8.58 5.38 10.67
N LYS A 59 -8.29 6.58 10.16
CA LYS A 59 -7.02 6.89 9.49
C LYS A 59 -5.81 6.82 10.41
N ILE A 60 -5.95 7.10 11.69
CA ILE A 60 -4.85 6.95 12.67
C ILE A 60 -4.51 5.46 12.83
N ARG A 61 -5.54 4.61 12.96
CA ARG A 61 -5.34 3.16 13.03
C ARG A 61 -4.76 2.61 11.73
N GLY A 62 -5.28 3.03 10.58
CA GLY A 62 -4.74 2.68 9.27
C GLY A 62 -3.26 3.08 9.12
N LYS A 63 -2.89 4.30 9.52
CA LYS A 63 -1.50 4.78 9.50
C LYS A 63 -0.59 3.91 10.37
N ALA A 64 -1.02 3.58 11.59
CA ALA A 64 -0.26 2.72 12.49
C ALA A 64 -0.08 1.29 11.92
N LEU A 65 -1.12 0.73 11.29
CA LEU A 65 -1.05 -0.56 10.61
C LEU A 65 -0.04 -0.53 9.45
N MET A 66 -0.10 0.48 8.59
CA MET A 66 0.85 0.65 7.48
C MET A 66 2.28 0.85 7.98
N GLN A 67 2.47 1.64 9.04
CA GLN A 67 3.79 1.85 9.65
C GLN A 67 4.39 0.54 10.17
N ALA A 68 3.57 -0.29 10.84
CA ALA A 68 4.00 -1.60 11.34
C ALA A 68 4.32 -2.57 10.19
N GLU A 69 3.55 -2.55 9.11
CA GLU A 69 3.77 -3.38 7.93
C GLU A 69 5.07 -2.98 7.20
N ILE A 70 5.30 -1.68 7.00
CA ILE A 70 6.57 -1.17 6.46
C ILE A 70 7.72 -1.61 7.35
N ALA A 71 7.62 -1.47 8.68
CA ALA A 71 8.66 -1.91 9.60
C ALA A 71 8.95 -3.41 9.45
N CYS A 72 7.91 -4.25 9.45
CA CYS A 72 8.07 -5.71 9.35
C CYS A 72 8.76 -6.14 8.05
N LEU A 73 8.41 -5.51 6.92
CA LEU A 73 9.01 -5.81 5.61
C LEU A 73 10.41 -5.21 5.45
N SER A 74 10.70 -4.13 6.16
CA SER A 74 11.98 -3.42 6.09
C SER A 74 13.03 -3.96 7.05
N ASP A 75 12.61 -4.73 8.06
CA ASP A 75 13.49 -5.28 9.09
C ASP A 75 14.28 -6.50 8.60
N ALA A 76 15.40 -6.76 9.26
CA ALA A 76 16.32 -7.86 8.95
C ALA A 76 15.74 -9.28 9.17
N GLY A 77 14.47 -9.38 9.56
CA GLY A 77 13.78 -10.65 9.77
C GLY A 77 13.34 -11.35 8.48
N VAL A 78 13.37 -10.65 7.33
CA VAL A 78 13.10 -11.25 6.03
C VAL A 78 14.32 -12.06 5.58
N PRO A 79 14.19 -13.38 5.32
CA PRO A 79 15.29 -14.20 4.81
C PRO A 79 15.91 -13.60 3.54
N SER A 80 17.24 -13.55 3.49
CA SER A 80 17.97 -12.94 2.36
C SER A 80 17.74 -13.65 1.01
N SER A 81 17.25 -14.89 1.03
CA SER A 81 16.83 -15.64 -0.16
C SER A 81 15.57 -15.06 -0.82
N LEU A 82 14.75 -14.29 -0.08
CA LEU A 82 13.55 -13.63 -0.59
C LEU A 82 13.89 -12.23 -1.13
N THR A 83 14.73 -12.19 -2.15
CA THR A 83 15.27 -10.95 -2.74
C THR A 83 14.21 -9.94 -3.17
N GLU A 84 13.07 -10.39 -3.68
CA GLU A 84 11.95 -9.51 -4.04
C GLU A 84 11.35 -8.81 -2.81
N ILE A 85 11.14 -9.53 -1.72
CA ILE A 85 10.60 -8.97 -0.47
C ILE A 85 11.61 -8.04 0.18
N VAL A 86 12.90 -8.39 0.17
CA VAL A 86 13.97 -7.51 0.66
C VAL A 86 14.00 -6.20 -0.14
N THR A 87 13.86 -6.29 -1.46
CA THR A 87 13.84 -5.11 -2.34
C THR A 87 12.59 -4.26 -2.14
N LEU A 88 11.44 -4.90 -1.96
CA LEU A 88 10.18 -4.24 -1.62
C LEU A 88 10.31 -3.52 -0.27
N GLY A 89 10.81 -4.18 0.77
CA GLY A 89 11.03 -3.61 2.10
C GLY A 89 11.91 -2.37 2.05
N ARG A 90 13.05 -2.42 1.32
CA ARG A 90 13.91 -1.24 1.10
C ARG A 90 13.16 -0.08 0.43
N THR A 91 12.36 -0.39 -0.58
CA THR A 91 11.57 0.61 -1.31
C THR A 91 10.51 1.24 -0.41
N LEU A 92 9.79 0.42 0.36
CA LEU A 92 8.77 0.86 1.31
C LEU A 92 9.38 1.72 2.43
N LYS A 93 10.55 1.35 2.95
CA LYS A 93 11.29 2.15 3.93
C LYS A 93 11.66 3.52 3.39
N LEU A 94 12.24 3.56 2.19
CA LEU A 94 12.65 4.80 1.53
C LEU A 94 11.47 5.74 1.29
N ARG A 95 10.30 5.18 0.93
CA ARG A 95 9.08 5.92 0.62
C ARG A 95 8.09 6.04 1.78
N ALA A 96 8.48 5.66 3.00
CA ALA A 96 7.57 5.58 4.13
C ALA A 96 6.87 6.93 4.40
N GLY A 97 7.59 8.05 4.26
CA GLY A 97 7.01 9.39 4.39
C GLY A 97 5.86 9.63 3.40
N ASP A 98 6.10 9.40 2.11
CA ASP A 98 5.09 9.55 1.05
C ASP A 98 3.87 8.65 1.28
N ILE A 99 4.12 7.40 1.65
CA ILE A 99 3.09 6.39 1.85
C ILE A 99 2.20 6.76 3.04
N LEU A 100 2.81 7.18 4.15
CA LEU A 100 2.08 7.51 5.38
C LEU A 100 1.35 8.85 5.26
N ALA A 101 1.81 9.75 4.40
CA ALA A 101 1.12 11.00 4.11
C ALA A 101 -0.32 10.77 3.58
N TYR A 102 -0.60 9.65 2.92
CA TYR A 102 -1.97 9.29 2.51
C TYR A 102 -2.97 9.38 3.68
N PHE A 103 -2.56 9.01 4.89
CA PHE A 103 -3.45 8.99 6.06
C PHE A 103 -3.67 10.37 6.68
N ASP A 104 -2.80 11.34 6.39
CA ASP A 104 -2.87 12.71 6.91
C ASP A 104 -3.71 13.63 6.03
N HIS A 105 -3.91 13.25 4.77
CA HIS A 105 -4.59 14.06 3.76
C HIS A 105 -5.98 13.47 3.45
N PRO A 106 -7.07 14.06 3.96
CA PRO A 106 -8.41 13.60 3.62
C PRO A 106 -8.68 13.79 2.12
N HIS A 107 -9.50 12.92 1.53
CA HIS A 107 -9.89 12.93 0.12
C HIS A 107 -8.77 12.66 -0.91
N THR A 108 -7.59 12.17 -0.49
CA THR A 108 -6.60 11.67 -1.45
C THR A 108 -7.17 10.46 -2.20
N SER A 109 -7.16 10.53 -3.52
CA SER A 109 -7.59 9.45 -4.40
C SER A 109 -6.66 9.34 -5.60
N ASN A 110 -6.58 8.15 -6.18
CA ASN A 110 -5.86 7.93 -7.43
C ASN A 110 -6.69 8.32 -8.68
N GLY A 111 -7.95 8.70 -8.49
CA GLY A 111 -8.90 8.95 -9.58
C GLY A 111 -8.42 9.96 -10.63
N PRO A 112 -7.87 11.14 -10.25
CA PRO A 112 -7.33 12.09 -11.22
C PRO A 112 -6.17 11.50 -12.06
N THR A 113 -5.26 10.76 -11.42
CA THR A 113 -4.15 10.11 -12.11
C THR A 113 -4.65 9.01 -13.04
N GLU A 114 -5.62 8.20 -12.60
CA GLU A 114 -6.25 7.16 -13.41
C GLU A 114 -6.99 7.74 -14.61
N ALA A 115 -7.71 8.84 -14.42
CA ALA A 115 -8.40 9.54 -15.52
C ALA A 115 -7.41 10.02 -16.60
N ILE A 116 -6.25 10.53 -16.19
CA ILE A 116 -5.20 10.93 -17.13
C ILE A 116 -4.57 9.71 -17.79
N ASN A 117 -4.23 8.67 -17.04
CA ASN A 117 -3.63 7.46 -17.60
C ASN A 117 -4.56 6.78 -18.62
N GLY A 118 -5.86 6.66 -18.33
CA GLY A 118 -6.82 6.12 -19.29
C GLY A 118 -6.87 6.92 -20.60
N ARG A 119 -6.78 8.26 -20.52
CA ARG A 119 -6.68 9.10 -21.73
C ARG A 119 -5.37 8.89 -22.49
N LEU A 120 -4.26 8.72 -21.78
CA LEU A 120 -2.95 8.45 -22.40
C LEU A 120 -2.89 7.07 -23.06
N GLU A 121 -3.53 6.06 -22.46
CA GLU A 121 -3.65 4.73 -23.02
C GLU A 121 -4.48 4.76 -24.31
N HIS A 122 -5.64 5.44 -24.28
CA HIS A 122 -6.46 5.63 -25.46
C HIS A 122 -5.68 6.33 -26.58
N LEU A 123 -5.01 7.44 -26.24
CA LEU A 123 -4.18 8.18 -27.18
C LEU A 123 -3.05 7.32 -27.77
N ARG A 124 -2.38 6.48 -26.98
CA ARG A 124 -1.32 5.58 -27.50
C ARG A 124 -1.85 4.60 -28.54
N GLY A 125 -3.06 4.08 -28.33
CA GLY A 125 -3.77 3.24 -29.30
C GLY A 125 -4.08 4.00 -30.59
N SER A 126 -4.76 5.14 -30.49
CA SER A 126 -5.11 5.99 -31.63
C SER A 126 -3.88 6.56 -32.35
N ALA A 127 -2.78 6.79 -31.62
CA ALA A 127 -1.54 7.38 -32.13
C ALA A 127 -0.47 6.44 -32.68
N LEU A 128 -0.75 5.13 -32.73
CA LEU A 128 0.24 4.14 -33.16
C LEU A 128 1.56 4.20 -32.36
N GLY A 129 1.48 4.65 -31.10
CA GLY A 129 2.62 4.81 -30.19
C GLY A 129 3.45 6.10 -30.39
N PHE A 130 4.56 6.18 -29.66
CA PHE A 130 5.45 7.37 -29.63
C PHE A 130 6.67 7.15 -30.55
N ARG A 131 6.49 7.37 -31.85
CA ARG A 131 7.57 7.25 -32.85
C ARG A 131 8.17 8.60 -33.25
N ASN A 132 7.37 9.66 -33.22
CA ASN A 132 7.75 11.01 -33.58
C ASN A 132 6.96 12.00 -32.71
N LEU A 133 7.67 12.92 -32.04
CA LEU A 133 7.06 13.87 -31.11
C LEU A 133 6.03 14.78 -31.80
N THR A 134 6.35 15.33 -32.96
CA THR A 134 5.45 16.21 -33.73
C THR A 134 4.15 15.49 -34.08
N HIS A 135 4.23 14.26 -34.60
CA HIS A 135 3.04 13.48 -34.95
C HIS A 135 2.21 13.12 -33.71
N TYR A 136 2.88 12.78 -32.61
CA TYR A 136 2.21 12.47 -31.34
C TYR A 136 1.47 13.69 -30.78
N ILE A 137 2.08 14.88 -30.79
CA ILE A 137 1.45 16.13 -30.37
C ILE A 137 0.24 16.44 -31.25
N THR A 138 0.39 16.40 -32.58
CA THR A 138 -0.72 16.68 -33.51
C THR A 138 -1.91 15.76 -33.24
N ARG A 139 -1.67 14.47 -33.03
CA ARG A 139 -2.75 13.52 -32.77
C ARG A 139 -3.34 13.64 -31.37
N ALA A 140 -2.53 13.96 -30.36
CA ALA A 140 -3.01 14.30 -29.02
C ALA A 140 -3.94 15.51 -29.05
N LEU A 141 -3.59 16.54 -29.82
CA LEU A 141 -4.43 17.73 -29.99
C LEU A 141 -5.72 17.43 -30.75
N LEU A 142 -5.68 16.59 -31.79
CA LEU A 142 -6.88 16.15 -32.51
C LEU A 142 -7.83 15.36 -31.60
N GLU A 143 -7.31 14.36 -30.88
CA GLU A 143 -8.07 13.48 -29.99
C GLU A 143 -8.75 14.24 -28.84
N THR A 144 -8.10 15.29 -28.34
CA THR A 144 -8.59 16.07 -27.20
C THR A 144 -9.40 17.31 -27.61
N GLY A 145 -9.68 17.50 -28.90
CA GLY A 145 -10.41 18.66 -29.42
C GLY A 145 -9.63 19.98 -29.35
N GLY A 146 -8.30 19.91 -29.22
CA GLY A 146 -7.37 21.05 -29.13
C GLY A 146 -7.31 21.91 -30.40
N PHE A 147 -7.84 21.42 -31.52
CA PHE A 147 -8.19 22.25 -32.66
C PHE A 147 -9.64 22.69 -32.53
N ARG A 148 -9.88 23.86 -31.96
CA ARG A 148 -11.19 24.51 -32.10
C ARG A 148 -11.36 24.82 -33.61
N PRO A 149 -12.34 24.25 -34.32
CA PRO A 149 -12.76 24.89 -35.56
C PRO A 149 -13.19 26.32 -35.19
N GLN A 150 -12.77 27.33 -35.96
CA GLN A 150 -13.45 28.62 -35.91
C GLN A 150 -14.92 28.36 -36.25
N LEU A 151 -15.76 28.23 -35.22
CA LEU A 151 -17.20 28.21 -35.39
C LEU A 151 -17.57 29.62 -35.86
N HIS A 152 -17.95 29.70 -37.14
CA HIS A 152 -18.23 30.90 -37.94
C HIS A 152 -17.01 31.76 -38.32
N PRO A 153 -16.53 31.66 -39.59
CA PRO A 153 -16.07 32.85 -40.29
C PRO A 153 -17.26 33.82 -40.30
N GLN A 154 -17.11 34.98 -39.67
CA GLN A 154 -18.09 36.04 -39.82
C GLN A 154 -18.24 36.35 -41.32
N LEU A 155 -19.51 36.55 -41.70
CA LEU A 155 -20.03 36.98 -43.01
C LEU A 155 -19.05 37.79 -43.85
#